data_AF-A0A920F0Z5-F1
#
_entry.id   AF-A0A920F0Z5-F1
#
_cell.length_a   1.000
_cell.length_b   1.000
_cell.length_c   1.000
_cell.angle_alpha   90.00
_cell.angle_beta   90.00
_cell.angle_gamma   90.00
#
_symmetry.space_group_name_H-M   'P 1'
#
loop_
_entity.id
_entity.type
_entity.pdbx_description
1 polymer ?
#
loop_
_entity_poly.entity_id
_entity_poly.type
_entity_poly.pdbx_seq_one_letter_code
_entity_poly.pdbx_strand_id
1 'polypeptide(L)'
;MRDGEVYWYKFSIFIPKNVGSNFHTISPFDLKDRKNGRQRDPALSFTITNNQVTFQLKTFGEECRKVKNMQGKTSEFCERPSLVANMASTNNYKNRWLDFVFEIDKRKGKEITRFWINEKLIGVINGDLSPQGKFLGFKFGPYRFSIKKPPQDEVIYYSDIMRRHSCEELEQENCDKFYDAPSSSGIYGVEKLLRCFREPDKGLPCPLICIGRDCENLP
;
A
#
# COMPACT_ATOMS: atom_id res chain seq x y z
N MET A 1 -2.26 -14.44 4.98
CA MET A 1 -2.90 -14.91 3.74
C MET A 1 -1.96 -15.87 3.07
N ARG A 2 -2.42 -17.04 2.70
CA ARG A 2 -1.68 -18.08 2.01
C ARG A 2 -2.00 -18.02 0.51
N ASP A 3 -1.07 -18.39 -0.33
CA ASP A 3 -1.35 -18.58 -1.76
C ASP A 3 -2.44 -19.64 -1.96
N GLY A 4 -3.21 -19.52 -3.03
CA GLY A 4 -4.29 -20.44 -3.39
C GLY A 4 -5.67 -20.12 -2.80
N GLU A 5 -5.80 -19.04 -2.02
CA GLU A 5 -7.04 -18.66 -1.34
C GLU A 5 -7.46 -17.22 -1.69
N VAL A 6 -8.75 -16.93 -1.49
CA VAL A 6 -9.31 -15.57 -1.57
C VAL A 6 -9.50 -15.05 -0.16
N TYR A 7 -9.19 -13.77 0.04
CA TYR A 7 -9.37 -13.10 1.32
C TYR A 7 -10.09 -11.78 1.14
N TRP A 8 -11.00 -11.54 2.07
CA TRP A 8 -11.67 -10.26 2.24
C TRP A 8 -11.24 -9.65 3.57
N TYR A 9 -10.87 -8.37 3.55
CA TYR A 9 -10.54 -7.61 4.76
C TYR A 9 -11.43 -6.38 4.86
N LYS A 10 -11.86 -6.07 6.07
CA LYS A 10 -12.50 -4.81 6.45
C LYS A 10 -11.78 -4.25 7.66
N PHE A 11 -11.53 -2.96 7.69
CA PHE A 11 -11.03 -2.26 8.87
C PHE A 11 -11.22 -0.76 8.70
N SER A 12 -11.38 -0.06 9.81
CA SER A 12 -11.55 1.38 9.80
C SER A 12 -10.40 2.07 10.52
N ILE A 13 -9.98 3.22 9.99
CA ILE A 13 -8.89 4.02 10.56
C ILE A 13 -9.37 5.47 10.74
N PHE A 14 -9.22 6.01 11.93
CA PHE A 14 -9.33 7.45 12.17
C PHE A 14 -7.95 8.08 12.20
N ILE A 15 -7.70 9.04 11.31
CA ILE A 15 -6.42 9.72 11.18
C ILE A 15 -6.60 11.18 11.63
N PRO A 16 -6.14 11.58 12.82
CA PRO A 16 -6.20 12.98 13.25
C PRO A 16 -5.48 13.94 12.29
N LYS A 17 -5.91 15.22 12.29
CA LYS A 17 -5.38 16.27 11.39
C LYS A 17 -3.86 16.43 11.48
N ASN A 18 -3.29 16.25 12.67
CA ASN A 18 -1.89 16.44 12.99
C ASN A 18 -0.99 15.22 12.72
N VAL A 19 -1.54 14.10 12.22
CA VAL A 19 -0.74 12.93 11.85
C VAL A 19 0.00 13.18 10.53
N GLY A 20 1.28 12.84 10.51
CA GLY A 20 2.24 13.09 9.44
C GLY A 20 3.05 14.36 9.66
N SER A 21 4.26 14.39 9.08
CA SER A 21 5.09 15.59 9.05
C SER A 21 5.97 15.62 7.78
N ASN A 22 6.77 16.68 7.62
CA ASN A 22 7.81 16.77 6.59
C ASN A 22 9.12 16.08 6.98
N PHE A 23 9.18 15.46 8.16
CA PHE A 23 10.40 14.91 8.75
C PHE A 23 10.35 13.41 8.97
N HIS A 24 9.22 12.75 8.73
CA HIS A 24 9.10 11.30 8.78
C HIS A 24 7.96 10.84 7.90
N THR A 25 7.93 9.53 7.62
CA THR A 25 6.77 8.86 7.04
C THR A 25 6.10 8.02 8.11
N ILE A 26 4.77 8.00 8.12
CA ILE A 26 3.98 7.11 8.95
C ILE A 26 3.17 6.17 8.07
N SER A 27 3.20 4.87 8.38
CA SER A 27 2.36 3.84 7.78
C SER A 27 1.35 3.37 8.82
N PRO A 28 0.04 3.63 8.64
CA PRO A 28 -0.99 3.07 9.50
C PRO A 28 -1.22 1.57 9.30
N PHE A 29 -0.91 1.04 8.11
CA PHE A 29 -0.95 -0.40 7.82
C PHE A 29 -0.06 -0.78 6.63
N ASP A 30 0.34 -2.05 6.62
CA ASP A 30 1.13 -2.67 5.56
C ASP A 30 0.58 -4.06 5.20
N LEU A 31 0.59 -4.40 3.91
CA LEU A 31 0.62 -5.78 3.42
C LEU A 31 2.07 -6.16 3.16
N LYS A 32 2.61 -7.13 3.91
CA LYS A 32 4.02 -7.53 3.83
C LYS A 32 4.19 -8.94 3.31
N ASP A 33 5.02 -9.07 2.29
CA ASP A 33 5.51 -10.37 1.84
C ASP A 33 6.32 -11.03 2.97
N ARG A 34 6.17 -12.35 3.12
CA ARG A 34 6.90 -13.16 4.09
C ARG A 34 7.61 -14.32 3.39
N LYS A 35 8.94 -14.32 3.50
CA LYS A 35 9.82 -15.38 3.00
C LYS A 35 10.56 -16.02 4.16
N ASN A 36 10.48 -17.34 4.28
CA ASN A 36 11.18 -18.12 5.32
C ASN A 36 10.96 -17.57 6.75
N GLY A 37 9.70 -17.20 7.07
CA GLY A 37 9.34 -16.63 8.37
C GLY A 37 9.78 -15.18 8.60
N ARG A 38 10.54 -14.57 7.68
CA ARG A 38 10.99 -13.18 7.78
C ARG A 38 10.09 -12.24 6.98
N GLN A 39 9.85 -11.05 7.52
CA GLN A 39 9.14 -9.97 6.83
C GLN A 39 10.08 -9.32 5.81
N ARG A 40 9.60 -9.07 4.59
CA ARG A 40 10.26 -8.23 3.60
C ARG A 40 9.59 -6.84 3.55
N ASP A 41 10.00 -6.04 2.57
CA ASP A 41 9.39 -4.75 2.27
C ASP A 41 7.87 -4.90 2.02
N PRO A 42 7.06 -3.88 2.34
CA PRO A 42 5.63 -3.92 2.09
C PRO A 42 5.34 -4.14 0.60
N ALA A 43 4.46 -5.08 0.28
CA ALA A 43 3.89 -5.24 -1.06
C ALA A 43 2.90 -4.10 -1.37
N LEU A 44 2.15 -3.67 -0.36
CA LEU A 44 1.29 -2.50 -0.38
C LEU A 44 1.38 -1.81 0.98
N SER A 45 1.53 -0.49 0.99
CA SER A 45 1.51 0.33 2.19
C SER A 45 0.66 1.57 1.97
N PHE A 46 -0.20 1.89 2.93
CA PHE A 46 -0.82 3.21 3.02
C PHE A 46 0.07 4.08 3.91
N THR A 47 0.50 5.24 3.42
CA THR A 47 1.45 6.09 4.14
C THR A 47 1.09 7.56 4.08
N ILE A 48 1.56 8.32 5.06
CA ILE A 48 1.53 9.78 5.07
C ILE A 48 2.97 10.26 5.13
N THR A 49 3.42 10.92 4.06
CA THR A 49 4.79 11.42 3.91
C THR A 49 4.74 12.85 3.41
N ASN A 50 5.50 13.78 4.00
CA ASN A 50 5.44 15.21 3.66
C ASN A 50 4.00 15.77 3.68
N ASN A 51 3.22 15.37 4.69
CA ASN A 51 1.79 15.68 4.79
C ASN A 51 0.93 15.24 3.60
N GLN A 52 1.43 14.34 2.77
CA GLN A 52 0.76 13.81 1.60
C GLN A 52 0.39 12.34 1.84
N VAL A 53 -0.86 11.99 1.57
CA VAL A 53 -1.31 10.59 1.60
C VAL A 53 -0.84 9.90 0.33
N THR A 54 -0.24 8.72 0.49
CA THR A 54 0.24 7.92 -0.62
C THR A 54 -0.04 6.43 -0.42
N PHE A 55 -0.27 5.72 -1.53
CA PHE A 55 -0.13 4.28 -1.58
C PHE A 55 1.21 3.92 -2.19
N GLN A 56 1.97 3.07 -1.51
CA GLN A 56 3.22 2.51 -2.00
C GLN A 56 2.98 1.05 -2.37
N LEU A 57 3.23 0.69 -3.62
CA LEU A 57 2.96 -0.63 -4.16
C LEU A 57 4.23 -1.19 -4.79
N LYS A 58 4.62 -2.41 -4.45
CA LYS A 58 5.78 -3.03 -5.09
C LYS A 58 5.39 -3.66 -6.42
N THR A 59 6.10 -3.33 -7.48
CA THR A 59 5.85 -3.89 -8.82
C THR A 59 6.39 -5.31 -8.94
N PHE A 60 6.17 -5.92 -10.10
CA PHE A 60 6.92 -7.09 -10.53
C PHE A 60 8.38 -6.75 -10.83
N GLY A 61 9.20 -7.80 -10.92
CA GLY A 61 10.64 -7.71 -11.13
C GLY A 61 11.42 -7.49 -9.84
N GLU A 62 12.73 -7.55 -9.95
CA GLU A 62 13.66 -7.22 -8.88
C GLU A 62 14.81 -6.43 -9.51
N GLU A 63 15.17 -5.33 -8.85
CA GLU A 63 16.30 -4.53 -9.25
C GLU A 63 17.30 -4.41 -8.10
N CYS A 64 18.60 -4.46 -8.40
CA CYS A 64 19.67 -4.53 -7.41
C CYS A 64 20.54 -3.27 -7.38
N ARG A 65 20.74 -2.68 -6.21
CA ARG A 65 21.66 -1.55 -6.00
C ARG A 65 22.73 -1.89 -4.98
N LYS A 66 23.90 -1.27 -5.11
CA LYS A 66 24.95 -1.36 -4.08
C LYS A 66 24.60 -0.40 -2.94
N VAL A 67 24.44 -0.93 -1.74
CA VAL A 67 24.13 -0.16 -0.53
C VAL A 67 25.29 -0.29 0.44
N LYS A 68 25.73 0.83 1.00
CA LYS A 68 26.75 0.88 2.04
C LYS A 68 26.04 0.85 3.40
N ASN A 69 26.32 -0.17 4.22
CA ASN A 69 25.74 -0.26 5.55
C ASN A 69 26.39 0.75 6.52
N MET A 70 25.88 0.85 7.75
CA MET A 70 26.39 1.79 8.77
C MET A 70 27.87 1.54 9.17
N GLN A 71 28.41 0.35 8.87
CA GLN A 71 29.82 -0.01 9.12
C GLN A 71 30.71 0.26 7.90
N GLY A 72 30.16 0.88 6.85
CA GLY A 72 30.87 1.18 5.63
C GLY A 72 31.06 0.02 4.65
N LYS A 73 30.49 -1.16 4.94
CA LYS A 73 30.54 -2.33 4.05
C LYS A 73 29.49 -2.19 2.94
N THR A 74 29.93 -2.32 1.70
CA THR A 74 29.05 -2.35 0.54
C THR A 74 28.51 -3.76 0.32
N SER A 75 27.19 -3.88 0.20
CA SER A 75 26.50 -5.10 -0.20
C SER A 75 25.54 -4.82 -1.35
N GLU A 76 25.28 -5.84 -2.16
CA GLU A 76 24.18 -5.78 -3.11
C GLU A 76 22.84 -5.90 -2.37
N PHE A 77 21.92 -5.00 -2.67
CA PHE A 77 20.57 -4.96 -2.11
C PHE A 77 19.57 -4.98 -3.26
N CYS A 78 18.86 -6.09 -3.36
CA CYS A 78 17.86 -6.33 -4.39
C CYS A 78 16.46 -6.19 -3.79
N GLU A 79 15.65 -5.31 -4.39
CA GLU A 79 14.26 -5.09 -4.04
C GLU A 79 13.44 -4.83 -5.30
N ARG A 80 12.12 -4.92 -5.15
CA ARG A 80 11.20 -4.59 -6.24
C ARG A 80 11.05 -3.07 -6.33
N PRO A 81 10.97 -2.47 -7.54
CA PRO A 81 10.61 -1.06 -7.66
C PRO A 81 9.26 -0.75 -6.99
N SER A 82 9.11 0.47 -6.48
CA SER A 82 7.86 0.92 -5.87
C SER A 82 7.11 1.83 -6.83
N LEU A 83 5.82 1.58 -7.03
CA LEU A 83 4.88 2.61 -7.47
C LEU A 83 4.45 3.43 -6.24
N VAL A 84 4.48 4.75 -6.37
CA VAL A 84 4.04 5.70 -5.36
C VAL A 84 2.89 6.50 -5.94
N ALA A 85 1.69 6.18 -5.49
CA ALA A 85 0.46 6.84 -5.84
C ALA A 85 0.22 8.00 -4.86
N ASN A 86 0.38 9.24 -5.31
CA ASN A 86 0.08 10.42 -4.50
C ASN A 86 -1.40 10.78 -4.64
N MET A 87 -2.15 10.80 -3.55
CA MET A 87 -3.61 11.02 -3.59
C MET A 87 -3.98 12.50 -3.77
N ALA A 88 -4.97 12.82 -4.62
CA ALA A 88 -5.25 14.21 -5.00
C ALA A 88 -5.72 15.14 -3.86
N SER A 89 -6.30 14.61 -2.79
CA SER A 89 -6.76 15.43 -1.66
C SER A 89 -6.41 14.75 -0.33
N THR A 90 -5.26 15.09 0.24
CA THR A 90 -4.85 14.58 1.56
C THR A 90 -5.88 14.91 2.65
N ASN A 91 -6.52 16.07 2.58
CA ASN A 91 -7.54 16.45 3.58
C ASN A 91 -8.76 15.52 3.56
N ASN A 92 -9.04 14.84 2.44
CA ASN A 92 -10.12 13.85 2.38
C ASN A 92 -9.83 12.58 3.20
N TYR A 93 -8.60 12.43 3.73
CA TYR A 93 -8.18 11.27 4.51
C TYR A 93 -7.87 11.59 5.98
N LYS A 94 -7.97 12.85 6.40
CA LYS A 94 -7.66 13.27 7.78
C LYS A 94 -8.91 13.80 8.49
N ASN A 95 -8.86 13.75 9.82
CA ASN A 95 -9.89 14.15 10.77
C ASN A 95 -11.26 13.47 10.53
N ARG A 96 -11.24 12.20 10.16
CA ARG A 96 -12.42 11.37 9.91
C ARG A 96 -12.07 9.89 9.96
N TRP A 97 -13.10 9.05 10.09
CA TRP A 97 -13.00 7.62 9.84
C TRP A 97 -12.88 7.35 8.34
N LEU A 98 -12.05 6.36 8.02
CA LEU A 98 -11.84 5.80 6.70
C LEU A 98 -12.10 4.30 6.78
N ASP A 99 -13.10 3.83 6.06
CA ASP A 99 -13.45 2.42 6.00
C ASP A 99 -12.75 1.76 4.82
N PHE A 100 -11.81 0.87 5.11
CA PHE A 100 -11.07 0.13 4.11
C PHE A 100 -11.71 -1.22 3.88
N VAL A 101 -11.86 -1.58 2.61
CA VAL A 101 -12.19 -2.94 2.18
C VAL A 101 -11.10 -3.41 1.22
N PHE A 102 -10.67 -4.66 1.36
CA PHE A 102 -9.78 -5.31 0.41
C PHE A 102 -10.36 -6.64 -0.02
N GLU A 103 -10.32 -6.92 -1.31
CA GLU A 103 -10.42 -8.25 -1.89
C GLU A 103 -9.01 -8.64 -2.37
N ILE A 104 -8.52 -9.79 -1.94
CA ILE A 104 -7.19 -10.30 -2.29
C ILE A 104 -7.36 -11.75 -2.76
N ASP A 105 -7.41 -11.96 -4.07
CA ASP A 105 -7.36 -13.27 -4.68
C ASP A 105 -5.90 -13.68 -4.88
N LYS A 106 -5.48 -14.77 -4.25
CA LYS A 106 -4.12 -15.34 -4.40
C LYS A 106 -4.14 -16.70 -5.11
N ARG A 107 -5.24 -17.04 -5.79
CA ARG A 107 -5.31 -18.26 -6.61
C ARG A 107 -4.49 -18.06 -7.88
N LYS A 108 -3.68 -19.07 -8.20
CA LYS A 108 -2.79 -19.04 -9.36
C LYS A 108 -3.55 -18.77 -10.66
N GLY A 109 -3.11 -17.76 -11.42
CA GLY A 109 -3.73 -17.33 -12.68
C GLY A 109 -4.97 -16.44 -12.51
N LYS A 110 -5.34 -16.10 -11.27
CA LYS A 110 -6.47 -15.21 -10.93
C LYS A 110 -6.05 -14.10 -9.98
N GLU A 111 -4.75 -13.93 -9.76
CA GLU A 111 -4.24 -13.03 -8.73
C GLU A 111 -4.66 -11.60 -9.00
N ILE A 112 -5.38 -11.02 -8.05
CA ILE A 112 -5.84 -9.65 -8.09
C ILE A 112 -6.02 -9.12 -6.68
N THR A 113 -5.68 -7.85 -6.47
CA THR A 113 -6.02 -7.13 -5.26
C THR A 113 -6.84 -5.91 -5.62
N ARG A 114 -8.08 -5.85 -5.13
CA ARG A 114 -8.95 -4.68 -5.23
C ARG A 114 -9.08 -4.07 -3.84
N PHE A 115 -9.09 -2.74 -3.77
CA PHE A 115 -9.25 -2.07 -2.49
C PHE A 115 -10.02 -0.77 -2.60
N TRP A 116 -10.83 -0.52 -1.58
CA TRP A 116 -11.76 0.59 -1.48
C TRP A 116 -11.51 1.37 -0.21
N ILE A 117 -11.86 2.66 -0.24
CA ILE A 117 -11.96 3.53 0.93
C ILE A 117 -13.33 4.20 0.90
N ASN A 118 -14.10 4.07 1.98
CA ASN A 118 -15.47 4.58 2.07
C ASN A 118 -16.29 4.18 0.83
N GLU A 119 -16.22 2.89 0.48
CA GLU A 119 -16.85 2.26 -0.69
C GLU A 119 -16.45 2.79 -2.08
N LYS A 120 -15.45 3.68 -2.16
CA LYS A 120 -14.90 4.15 -3.43
C LYS A 120 -13.71 3.30 -3.80
N LEU A 121 -13.71 2.74 -5.00
CA LEU A 121 -12.57 1.97 -5.51
C LEU A 121 -11.36 2.88 -5.59
N ILE A 122 -10.24 2.46 -5.00
CA ILE A 122 -8.98 3.20 -4.99
C ILE A 122 -7.94 2.50 -5.84
N GLY A 123 -7.95 1.18 -5.90
CA GLY A 123 -7.06 0.49 -6.81
C GLY A 123 -7.43 -0.95 -7.10
N VAL A 124 -6.98 -1.36 -8.28
CA VAL A 124 -7.00 -2.73 -8.79
C VAL A 124 -5.57 -3.05 -9.20
N ILE A 125 -5.00 -4.11 -8.65
CA ILE A 125 -3.63 -4.53 -8.90
C ILE A 125 -3.67 -5.99 -9.32
N ASN A 126 -3.33 -6.26 -10.58
CA ASN A 126 -3.24 -7.64 -11.06
C ASN A 126 -1.90 -8.29 -10.68
N GLY A 127 -1.95 -9.60 -10.51
CA GLY A 127 -0.81 -10.46 -10.21
C GLY A 127 -0.52 -10.62 -8.72
N ASP A 128 0.43 -11.50 -8.41
CA ASP A 128 0.75 -11.87 -7.04
C ASP A 128 1.46 -10.74 -6.28
N LEU A 129 0.83 -10.24 -5.20
CA LEU A 129 1.43 -9.26 -4.28
C LEU A 129 2.59 -9.82 -3.44
N SER A 130 2.69 -11.14 -3.25
CA SER A 130 3.77 -11.79 -2.51
C SER A 130 4.56 -12.79 -3.37
N PRO A 131 5.13 -12.38 -4.52
CA PRO A 131 5.71 -13.31 -5.49
C PRO A 131 6.98 -14.00 -4.97
N GLN A 132 7.54 -13.54 -3.86
CA GLN A 132 8.78 -14.08 -3.29
C GLN A 132 8.53 -14.95 -2.05
N GLY A 133 7.28 -15.17 -1.65
CA GLY A 133 6.92 -15.90 -0.43
C GLY A 133 5.51 -16.50 -0.48
N LYS A 134 5.26 -17.56 0.28
CA LYS A 134 3.96 -18.26 0.30
C LYS A 134 2.86 -17.52 1.06
N PHE A 135 3.22 -16.39 1.69
CA PHE A 135 2.36 -15.70 2.63
C PHE A 135 2.44 -14.19 2.49
N LEU A 136 1.27 -13.56 2.44
CA LEU A 136 1.10 -12.12 2.61
C LEU A 136 0.55 -11.85 4.02
N GLY A 137 1.28 -11.07 4.81
CA GLY A 137 0.88 -10.68 6.15
C GLY A 137 0.25 -9.29 6.17
N PHE A 138 -0.90 -9.15 6.83
CA PHE A 138 -1.45 -7.84 7.17
C PHE A 138 -0.87 -7.37 8.51
N LYS A 139 -0.43 -6.11 8.58
CA LYS A 139 -0.02 -5.43 9.81
C LYS A 139 -0.75 -4.10 9.87
N PHE A 140 -1.26 -3.77 11.05
CA PHE A 140 -1.82 -2.46 11.35
C PHE A 140 -1.16 -1.92 12.61
N GLY A 141 -1.25 -0.61 12.78
CA GLY A 141 -0.61 0.14 13.85
C GLY A 141 0.32 1.21 13.28
N PRO A 142 0.53 2.32 14.00
CA PRO A 142 1.35 3.42 13.52
C PRO A 142 2.83 2.99 13.45
N TYR A 143 3.36 2.87 12.23
CA TYR A 143 4.77 2.60 11.99
C TYR A 143 5.47 3.84 11.41
N ARG A 144 6.37 4.45 12.20
CA ARG A 144 7.17 5.61 11.78
C ARG A 144 8.51 5.18 11.19
N PHE A 145 8.88 5.74 10.04
CA PHE A 145 10.16 5.48 9.38
C PHE A 145 10.65 6.71 8.60
N SER A 146 11.88 6.64 8.05
CA SER A 146 12.54 7.76 7.37
C SER A 146 12.60 9.03 8.23
N ILE A 147 12.88 8.86 9.52
CA ILE A 147 12.89 9.92 10.53
C ILE A 147 14.13 10.80 10.35
N LYS A 148 13.92 12.09 10.05
CA LYS A 148 14.95 13.12 9.88
C LYS A 148 15.10 14.01 11.11
N LYS A 149 14.05 14.11 11.93
CA LYS A 149 14.01 14.87 13.20
C LYS A 149 13.21 14.08 14.23
N PRO A 150 13.45 14.28 15.54
CA PRO A 150 12.64 13.68 16.58
C PRO A 150 11.14 13.94 16.34
N PRO A 151 10.32 12.91 16.13
CA PRO A 151 8.90 13.08 15.87
C PRO A 151 8.16 13.41 17.17
N GLN A 152 7.08 14.18 17.05
CA GLN A 152 6.10 14.32 18.13
C GLN A 152 5.25 13.05 18.23
N ASP A 153 4.53 12.91 19.34
CA ASP A 153 3.57 11.82 19.49
C ASP A 153 2.41 11.97 18.50
N GLU A 154 2.06 10.85 17.88
CA GLU A 154 1.01 10.73 16.88
C GLU A 154 0.10 9.58 17.28
N VAL A 155 -1.20 9.81 17.22
CA VAL A 155 -2.22 8.82 17.57
C VAL A 155 -3.05 8.52 16.34
N ILE A 156 -3.30 7.24 16.10
CA ILE A 156 -4.19 6.74 15.07
C ILE A 156 -5.11 5.73 15.74
N TYR A 157 -6.40 5.81 15.45
CA TYR A 157 -7.39 4.89 16.01
C TYR A 157 -7.82 3.88 14.95
N TYR A 158 -8.16 2.68 15.40
CA TYR A 158 -8.55 1.56 14.56
C TYR A 158 -9.84 0.95 15.09
N SER A 159 -10.73 0.52 14.21
CA SER A 159 -11.94 -0.25 14.56
C SER A 159 -12.27 -1.27 13.48
N ASP A 160 -13.24 -2.15 13.78
CA ASP A 160 -13.91 -3.03 12.81
C ASP A 160 -12.97 -3.91 11.98
N ILE A 161 -11.88 -4.38 12.60
CA ILE A 161 -10.88 -5.19 11.93
C ILE A 161 -11.39 -6.61 11.74
N MET A 162 -11.62 -6.99 10.49
CA MET A 162 -12.12 -8.30 10.09
C MET A 162 -11.29 -8.87 8.95
N ARG A 163 -11.15 -10.21 8.99
CA ARG A 163 -10.66 -11.02 7.87
C ARG A 163 -11.65 -12.15 7.65
N ARG A 164 -12.04 -12.34 6.40
CA ARG A 164 -13.07 -13.26 5.94
C ARG A 164 -12.72 -13.89 4.59
N HIS A 165 -13.57 -14.79 4.12
CA HIS A 165 -13.39 -15.51 2.87
C HIS A 165 -14.34 -15.04 1.76
N SER A 166 -15.37 -14.26 2.10
CA SER A 166 -16.26 -13.61 1.14
C SER A 166 -16.61 -12.19 1.61
N CYS A 167 -17.24 -11.41 0.73
CA CYS A 167 -17.71 -10.07 1.08
C CYS A 167 -18.84 -10.11 2.12
N GLU A 168 -19.77 -11.06 2.00
CA GLU A 168 -20.97 -11.13 2.83
C GLU A 168 -20.62 -11.32 4.30
N GLU A 169 -19.53 -12.04 4.56
CA GLU A 169 -19.01 -12.26 5.90
C GLU A 169 -18.39 -11.01 6.55
N LEU A 170 -18.14 -9.93 5.79
CA LEU A 170 -17.60 -8.66 6.29
C LEU A 170 -18.66 -7.78 6.98
N GLU A 171 -19.90 -8.27 7.11
CA GLU A 171 -21.03 -7.50 7.64
C GLU A 171 -21.15 -6.17 6.89
N GLN A 172 -21.01 -6.25 5.56
CA GLN A 172 -21.02 -5.10 4.68
C GLN A 172 -22.24 -5.12 3.79
N GLU A 173 -22.90 -3.97 3.72
CA GLU A 173 -24.01 -3.76 2.80
C GLU A 173 -23.46 -3.59 1.37
N ASN A 174 -24.19 -4.09 0.38
CA ASN A 174 -23.89 -3.93 -1.05
C ASN A 174 -22.64 -4.66 -1.58
N CYS A 175 -22.49 -5.96 -1.29
CA CYS A 175 -21.43 -6.78 -1.88
C CYS A 175 -21.41 -6.80 -3.41
N ASP A 176 -22.57 -6.67 -4.05
CA ASP A 176 -22.70 -6.59 -5.52
C ASP A 176 -21.80 -5.51 -6.11
N LYS A 177 -21.75 -4.32 -5.48
CA LYS A 177 -20.91 -3.20 -5.91
C LYS A 177 -19.41 -3.54 -5.89
N PHE A 178 -18.97 -4.41 -4.97
CA PHE A 178 -17.57 -4.83 -4.93
C PHE A 178 -17.27 -5.91 -5.95
N TYR A 179 -18.21 -6.84 -6.18
CA TYR A 179 -18.06 -7.87 -7.21
C TYR A 179 -18.08 -7.29 -8.63
N ASP A 180 -18.83 -6.21 -8.85
CA ASP A 180 -18.92 -5.49 -10.13
C ASP A 180 -17.69 -4.60 -10.41
N ALA A 181 -16.72 -4.54 -9.49
CA ALA A 181 -15.53 -3.74 -9.68
C ALA A 181 -14.69 -4.23 -10.88
N PRO A 182 -14.04 -3.31 -11.62
CA PRO A 182 -13.22 -3.66 -12.76
C PRO A 182 -12.09 -4.63 -12.40
N SER A 183 -11.64 -5.38 -13.40
CA SER A 183 -10.55 -6.36 -13.26
C SER A 183 -9.23 -5.89 -13.88
N SER A 184 -9.23 -4.76 -14.58
CA SER A 184 -8.04 -4.13 -15.15
C SER A 184 -7.28 -3.34 -14.09
N SER A 185 -5.95 -3.37 -14.16
CA SER A 185 -5.12 -2.62 -13.24
C SER A 185 -5.35 -1.11 -13.37
N GLY A 186 -5.40 -0.43 -12.23
CA GLY A 186 -5.69 1.00 -12.20
C GLY A 186 -5.64 1.53 -10.76
N ILE A 187 -5.28 2.80 -10.62
CA ILE A 187 -5.32 3.51 -9.34
C ILE A 187 -6.16 4.78 -9.51
N TYR A 188 -7.19 4.91 -8.68
CA TYR A 188 -8.23 5.93 -8.80
C TYR A 188 -8.03 7.05 -7.78
N GLY A 189 -8.39 8.28 -8.16
CA GLY A 189 -8.32 9.44 -7.27
C GLY A 189 -6.89 9.91 -6.92
N VAL A 190 -5.90 9.50 -7.72
CA VAL A 190 -4.51 9.96 -7.59
C VAL A 190 -4.30 11.29 -8.30
N GLU A 191 -3.39 12.10 -7.79
CA GLU A 191 -2.82 13.24 -8.50
C GLU A 191 -1.78 12.75 -9.52
N LYS A 192 -0.88 11.88 -9.06
CA LYS A 192 0.20 11.33 -9.88
C LYS A 192 0.67 9.99 -9.36
N LEU A 193 1.05 9.12 -10.30
CA LEU A 193 1.70 7.84 -10.02
C LEU A 193 3.16 7.94 -10.44
N LEU A 194 4.07 7.61 -9.52
CA LEU A 194 5.51 7.63 -9.76
C LEU A 194 6.08 6.22 -9.64
N ARG A 195 7.13 5.90 -10.38
CA ARG A 195 7.95 4.70 -10.13
C ARG A 195 9.25 5.13 -9.46
N CYS A 196 9.50 4.64 -8.25
CA CYS A 196 10.68 4.96 -7.47
C CYS A 196 11.54 3.71 -7.26
N PHE A 197 12.84 3.82 -7.52
CA PHE A 197 13.82 2.85 -7.04
C PHE A 197 15.18 3.48 -6.69
N ARG A 198 16.09 3.63 -7.67
CA ARG A 198 17.46 4.16 -7.45
C ARG A 198 17.56 5.67 -7.59
N GLU A 199 16.57 6.30 -8.20
CA GLU A 199 16.60 7.72 -8.55
C GLU A 199 16.78 8.60 -7.30
N PRO A 200 16.04 8.40 -6.20
CA PRO A 200 16.21 9.22 -5.00
C PRO A 200 17.63 9.17 -4.41
N ASP A 201 18.28 8.01 -4.42
CA ASP A 201 19.66 7.85 -3.93
C ASP A 201 20.69 8.63 -4.77
N LYS A 202 20.37 8.84 -6.05
CA LYS A 202 21.20 9.61 -6.99
C LYS A 202 20.86 11.10 -6.98
N GLY A 203 19.96 11.54 -6.10
CA GLY A 203 19.43 12.91 -6.11
C GLY A 203 18.52 13.21 -7.30
N LEU A 204 18.01 12.18 -7.97
CA LEU A 204 17.11 12.29 -9.12
C LEU A 204 15.65 12.08 -8.68
N PRO A 205 14.68 12.75 -9.35
CA PRO A 205 13.27 12.52 -9.07
C PRO A 205 12.83 11.13 -9.53
N CYS A 206 11.83 10.56 -8.87
CA CYS A 206 11.18 9.35 -9.36
C CYS A 206 10.47 9.61 -10.69
N PRO A 207 10.66 8.76 -11.71
CA PRO A 207 9.93 8.82 -12.96
C PRO A 207 8.40 8.90 -12.79
N LEU A 208 7.76 9.80 -13.53
CA LEU A 208 6.31 9.89 -13.64
C LEU A 208 5.78 8.78 -14.55
N ILE A 209 4.70 8.11 -14.12
CA ILE A 209 4.00 7.09 -14.89
C ILE A 209 2.73 7.67 -15.52
N CYS A 210 1.89 8.34 -14.72
CA CYS A 210 0.62 8.93 -15.16
C CYS A 210 0.16 10.02 -14.18
N ILE A 211 -0.82 10.81 -14.60
CA ILE A 211 -1.44 11.89 -13.83
C ILE A 211 -2.96 11.71 -13.83
N GLY A 212 -3.60 11.95 -12.68
CA GLY A 212 -5.06 12.01 -12.60
C GLY A 212 -5.75 10.75 -13.13
N ARG A 213 -6.73 10.94 -14.02
CA ARG A 213 -7.52 9.86 -14.61
C ARG A 213 -6.74 8.95 -15.55
N ASP A 214 -5.59 9.38 -16.06
CA ASP A 214 -4.74 8.52 -16.90
C ASP A 214 -4.22 7.31 -16.11
N CYS A 215 -4.24 7.38 -14.78
CA CYS A 215 -3.85 6.28 -13.90
C CYS A 215 -4.95 5.23 -13.67
N GLU A 216 -6.17 5.45 -14.16
CA GLU A 216 -7.29 4.52 -13.97
C GLU A 216 -7.21 3.32 -14.94
N ASN A 217 -6.36 3.41 -15.96
CA ASN A 217 -6.13 2.35 -16.96
C ASN A 217 -4.63 2.08 -17.08
N LEU A 218 -4.07 1.35 -16.11
CA LEU A 218 -2.68 0.94 -16.18
C LEU A 218 -2.52 -0.30 -17.08
N PRO A 219 -1.47 -0.35 -17.91
CA PRO A 219 -1.17 -1.49 -18.75
C PRO A 219 -0.71 -2.73 -17.95
#